data_AF-A0A1L6J610-F1
#
_entry.id   AF-A0A1L6J610-F1
#
_cell.length_a   1.000
_cell.length_b   1.000
_cell.length_c   1.000
_cell.angle_alpha   90.00
_cell.angle_beta   90.00
_cell.angle_gamma   90.00
#
_symmetry.space_group_name_H-M   'P 1'
#
loop_
_entity.id
_entity.type
_entity.pdbx_description
1 polymer ?
#
loop_
_entity_poly.entity_id
_entity_poly.type
_entity_poly.pdbx_seq_one_letter_code
_entity_poly.pdbx_strand_id
1 'polypeptide(L)'
;MSKEKVLPAALALAVSIAWASSAFGQTTLTESASYPATCTNALTCNQPASVTDARNFSTDYTYDAVHGGLLTKMQPAPVPGAPRPLAVYAYQQRYAYVKGPAGTLQQAASPVWVPVSETLCQTAAGSSAPVCDSATPSMITTYEYGANGTANNLFLKGKVVTADGISLRTCYGHDDFGNVLFVTTPGAGQGACQ
;
A
#
# COMPACT_ATOMS: atom_id res chain seq x y z
N MET A 1 -15.02 25.66 -44.15
CA MET A 1 -13.91 24.71 -43.92
C MET A 1 -12.78 25.54 -43.31
N SER A 2 -12.29 25.37 -42.09
CA SER A 2 -12.43 24.33 -41.07
C SER A 2 -12.48 25.03 -39.70
N LYS A 3 -13.32 24.54 -38.78
CA LYS A 3 -13.30 24.94 -37.37
C LYS A 3 -12.27 24.07 -36.67
N GLU A 4 -11.14 24.63 -36.26
CA GLU A 4 -10.23 23.94 -35.34
C GLU A 4 -10.53 24.38 -33.91
N LYS A 5 -11.31 23.54 -33.23
CA LYS A 5 -11.61 23.65 -31.81
C LYS A 5 -10.42 23.06 -31.06
N VAL A 6 -9.47 23.92 -30.65
CA VAL A 6 -8.40 23.53 -29.74
C VAL A 6 -9.03 23.22 -28.38
N LEU A 7 -9.10 21.94 -28.01
CA LEU A 7 -9.45 21.50 -26.67
C LEU A 7 -8.40 22.03 -25.68
N PRO A 8 -8.78 22.57 -24.51
CA PRO A 8 -7.80 23.00 -23.53
C PRO A 8 -7.14 21.78 -22.89
N ALA A 9 -5.82 21.86 -22.74
CA ALA A 9 -5.01 20.91 -22.00
C ALA A 9 -5.52 20.77 -20.56
N ALA A 10 -5.64 19.53 -20.11
CA ALA A 10 -6.09 19.18 -18.78
C ALA A 10 -5.18 19.81 -17.72
N LEU A 11 -5.78 20.60 -16.82
CA LEU A 11 -5.11 21.20 -15.68
C LEU A 11 -4.87 20.09 -14.64
N ALA A 12 -3.69 19.47 -14.66
CA ALA A 12 -3.24 18.62 -13.58
C ALA A 12 -3.02 19.51 -12.34
N LEU A 13 -3.80 19.28 -11.29
CA LEU A 13 -3.66 20.01 -10.04
C LEU A 13 -2.41 19.47 -9.31
N ALA A 14 -1.25 20.06 -9.61
CA ALA A 14 -0.01 19.78 -8.89
C ALA A 14 -0.02 20.59 -7.59
N VAL A 15 -0.13 19.90 -6.45
CA VAL A 15 0.14 20.54 -5.15
C VAL A 15 1.65 20.45 -4.92
N SER A 16 2.33 21.59 -5.01
CA SER A 16 3.75 21.73 -4.69
C SER A 16 3.90 22.32 -3.28
N ILE A 17 4.48 21.56 -2.36
CA ILE A 17 4.81 22.04 -1.03
C ILE A 17 6.28 22.48 -1.05
N ALA A 18 6.53 23.77 -0.86
CA ALA A 18 7.88 24.33 -0.77
C ALA A 18 8.23 24.59 0.70
N TRP A 19 9.27 23.92 1.21
CA TRP A 19 9.82 24.20 2.53
C TRP A 19 10.93 25.25 2.37
N ALA A 20 10.70 26.47 2.85
CA ALA A 20 11.71 27.54 2.83
C ALA A 20 12.45 27.56 4.18
N SER A 21 13.76 27.28 4.18
CA SER A 21 14.64 27.64 5.30
C SER A 21 15.44 28.88 4.92
N SER A 22 15.05 30.04 5.41
CA SER A 22 15.63 31.33 5.00
C SER A 22 17.00 31.61 5.61
N ALA A 23 18.02 30.84 5.24
CA ALA A 23 19.42 31.21 5.38
C ALA A 23 20.29 30.44 4.36
N PHE A 24 21.09 31.18 3.58
CA PHE A 24 22.14 30.71 2.65
C PHE A 24 21.68 30.21 1.26
N GLY A 25 21.61 31.12 0.26
CA GLY A 25 21.80 30.83 -1.18
C GLY A 25 21.10 29.60 -1.76
N GLN A 26 19.86 29.34 -1.37
CA GLN A 26 19.27 28.01 -1.42
C GLN A 26 18.49 27.73 -2.71
N THR A 27 18.85 26.64 -3.41
CA THR A 27 18.00 26.02 -4.45
C THR A 27 16.70 25.55 -3.81
N THR A 28 15.55 26.04 -4.29
CA THR A 28 14.24 25.51 -3.89
C THR A 28 14.18 24.02 -4.20
N LEU A 29 14.03 23.19 -3.17
CA LEU A 29 13.71 21.77 -3.34
C LEU A 29 12.19 21.68 -3.52
N THR A 30 11.77 21.30 -4.71
CA THR A 30 10.36 21.18 -5.07
C THR A 30 9.98 19.71 -5.09
N GLU A 31 9.01 19.33 -4.26
CA GLU A 31 8.30 18.07 -4.38
C GLU A 31 6.90 18.36 -4.95
N SER A 32 6.41 17.48 -5.81
CA SER A 32 5.07 17.63 -6.41
C SER A 32 4.34 16.30 -6.45
N ALA A 33 3.03 16.37 -6.30
CA ALA A 33 2.14 15.22 -6.43
C ALA A 33 1.11 15.48 -7.53
N SER A 34 0.82 14.45 -8.33
CA SER A 34 -0.27 14.49 -9.31
C SER A 34 -1.50 13.76 -8.76
N TYR A 35 -2.67 14.33 -8.98
CA TYR A 35 -3.95 13.77 -8.54
C TYR A 35 -4.90 13.60 -9.73
N PRO A 36 -5.92 12.74 -9.64
CA PRO A 36 -6.97 12.67 -10.65
C PRO A 36 -7.57 14.06 -10.91
N ALA A 37 -7.68 14.45 -12.19
CA ALA A 37 -8.19 15.78 -12.57
C ALA A 37 -9.65 16.01 -12.14
N THR A 38 -10.40 14.94 -11.93
CA THR A 38 -11.78 14.97 -11.46
C THR A 38 -11.95 14.02 -10.28
N CYS A 39 -12.61 14.46 -9.22
CA CYS A 39 -13.01 13.59 -8.11
C CYS A 39 -14.33 12.89 -8.46
N THR A 40 -14.25 11.76 -9.17
CA THR A 40 -15.40 10.89 -9.44
C THR A 40 -15.61 9.85 -8.33
N ASN A 41 -14.52 9.46 -7.64
CA ASN A 41 -14.55 8.53 -6.53
C ASN A 41 -13.93 9.17 -5.29
N ALA A 42 -14.77 9.39 -4.25
CA ALA A 42 -14.33 10.02 -3.01
C ALA A 42 -13.29 9.21 -2.23
N LEU A 43 -13.19 7.89 -2.48
CA LEU A 43 -12.22 7.02 -1.82
C LEU A 43 -10.80 7.21 -2.35
N THR A 44 -10.66 7.60 -3.63
CA THR A 44 -9.35 7.66 -4.31
C THR A 44 -8.98 9.04 -4.82
N CYS A 45 -9.90 9.99 -4.91
CA CYS A 45 -9.61 11.26 -5.58
C CYS A 45 -8.64 12.18 -4.84
N ASN A 46 -8.52 12.03 -3.52
CA ASN A 46 -7.53 12.74 -2.71
C ASN A 46 -6.23 11.94 -2.53
N GLN A 47 -6.05 10.87 -3.31
CA GLN A 47 -4.85 10.03 -3.30
C GLN A 47 -4.01 10.35 -4.54
N PRO A 48 -2.68 10.53 -4.42
CA PRO A 48 -1.83 10.94 -5.52
C PRO A 48 -1.61 9.79 -6.52
N ALA A 49 -1.79 10.03 -7.81
CA ALA A 49 -1.42 9.09 -8.87
C ALA A 49 0.10 8.97 -9.04
N SER A 50 0.84 10.06 -8.80
CA SER A 50 2.30 10.03 -8.74
C SER A 50 2.86 11.09 -7.79
N VAL A 51 4.06 10.86 -7.26
CA VAL A 51 4.83 11.83 -6.48
C VAL A 51 6.23 11.93 -7.07
N THR A 52 6.64 13.15 -7.42
CA THR A 52 7.98 13.47 -7.95
C THR A 52 8.78 14.19 -6.89
N ASP A 53 9.91 13.59 -6.50
CA ASP A 53 10.82 14.16 -5.52
C ASP A 53 11.65 15.33 -6.08
N ALA A 54 12.38 16.03 -5.21
CA ALA A 54 13.23 17.16 -5.59
C ALA A 54 14.43 16.78 -6.50
N ARG A 55 14.66 15.49 -6.74
CA ARG A 55 15.67 14.98 -7.68
C ARG A 55 15.04 14.59 -9.03
N ASN A 56 13.76 14.93 -9.25
CA ASN A 56 12.97 14.59 -10.43
C ASN A 56 12.73 13.08 -10.62
N PHE A 57 12.72 12.31 -9.53
CA PHE A 57 12.32 10.90 -9.59
C PHE A 57 10.85 10.74 -9.22
N SER A 58 10.06 10.13 -10.12
CA SER A 58 8.63 9.88 -9.92
C SER A 58 8.38 8.47 -9.35
N THR A 59 7.55 8.40 -8.31
CA THR A 59 6.93 7.17 -7.81
C THR A 59 5.46 7.17 -8.19
N ASP A 60 4.99 6.09 -8.81
CA ASP A 60 3.61 5.97 -9.30
C ASP A 60 2.79 5.09 -8.36
N TYR A 61 1.51 5.42 -8.19
CA TYR A 61 0.59 4.74 -7.27
C TYR A 61 -0.71 4.37 -7.97
N THR A 62 -1.29 3.23 -7.59
CA THR A 62 -2.66 2.86 -7.98
C THR A 62 -3.45 2.44 -6.77
N TYR A 63 -4.78 2.61 -6.82
CA TYR A 63 -5.67 2.39 -5.69
C TYR A 63 -6.92 1.63 -6.11
N ASP A 64 -7.47 0.88 -5.17
CA ASP A 64 -8.70 0.14 -5.35
C ASP A 64 -9.91 1.09 -5.33
N ALA A 65 -10.78 1.00 -6.32
CA ALA A 65 -11.94 1.88 -6.44
C ALA A 65 -13.08 1.55 -5.45
N VAL A 66 -13.09 0.36 -4.86
CA VAL A 66 -14.14 -0.12 -3.94
C VAL A 66 -13.81 0.24 -2.49
N HIS A 67 -12.55 0.18 -2.10
CA HIS A 67 -12.14 0.41 -0.71
C HIS A 67 -11.02 1.44 -0.50
N GLY A 68 -10.48 2.03 -1.58
CA GLY A 68 -9.45 3.08 -1.51
C GLY A 68 -8.09 2.60 -1.02
N GLY A 69 -7.86 1.29 -0.96
CA GLY A 69 -6.58 0.72 -0.55
C GLY A 69 -5.54 0.86 -1.66
N LEU A 70 -4.27 1.06 -1.28
CA LEU A 70 -3.16 1.14 -2.23
C LEU A 70 -2.94 -0.22 -2.89
N LEU A 71 -3.02 -0.33 -4.21
CA LEU A 71 -2.79 -1.58 -4.95
C LEU A 71 -1.34 -1.73 -5.41
N THR A 72 -0.73 -0.65 -5.91
CA THR A 72 0.66 -0.69 -6.38
C THR A 72 1.43 0.56 -6.00
N LYS A 73 2.70 0.40 -5.65
CA LYS A 73 3.67 1.49 -5.53
C LYS A 73 4.88 1.15 -6.39
N MET A 74 5.10 1.92 -7.45
CA MET A 74 6.17 1.69 -8.42
C MET A 74 7.20 2.81 -8.34
N GLN A 75 8.37 2.48 -7.81
CA GLN A 75 9.48 3.42 -7.64
C GLN A 75 10.13 3.78 -8.98
N PRO A 76 10.88 4.89 -9.08
CA PRO A 76 11.65 5.22 -10.27
C PRO A 76 12.61 4.09 -10.67
N ALA A 77 12.92 3.99 -11.97
CA ALA A 77 14.00 3.12 -12.41
C ALA A 77 15.34 3.67 -11.89
N PRO A 78 16.28 2.81 -11.45
CA PRO A 78 17.59 3.24 -10.99
C PRO A 78 18.42 3.88 -12.12
N VAL A 79 18.20 3.44 -13.36
CA VAL A 79 18.69 4.06 -14.60
C VAL A 79 17.60 3.99 -15.68
N PRO A 80 17.60 4.88 -16.68
CA PRO A 80 16.60 4.85 -17.75
C PRO A 80 16.49 3.47 -18.41
N GLY A 81 15.27 2.95 -18.53
CA GLY A 81 14.98 1.65 -19.14
C GLY A 81 15.22 0.43 -18.24
N ALA A 82 15.81 0.59 -17.05
CA ALA A 82 15.95 -0.53 -16.11
C ALA A 82 14.61 -0.95 -15.47
N PRO A 83 14.52 -2.20 -14.98
CA PRO A 83 13.46 -2.64 -14.08
C PRO A 83 13.20 -1.65 -12.95
N ARG A 84 11.93 -1.44 -12.63
CA ARG A 84 11.50 -0.55 -11.55
C ARG A 84 11.14 -1.37 -10.32
N PRO A 85 11.60 -1.00 -9.11
CA PRO A 85 11.11 -1.63 -7.88
C PRO A 85 9.60 -1.41 -7.75
N LEU A 86 8.87 -2.49 -7.45
CA LEU A 86 7.42 -2.50 -7.40
C LEU A 86 6.96 -3.20 -6.13
N ALA A 87 6.06 -2.56 -5.38
CA ALA A 87 5.27 -3.18 -4.34
C ALA A 87 3.83 -3.37 -4.84
N VAL A 88 3.30 -4.59 -4.71
CA VAL A 88 1.91 -4.95 -5.06
C VAL A 88 1.19 -5.42 -3.81
N TYR A 89 0.01 -4.89 -3.54
CA TYR A 89 -0.78 -5.19 -2.36
C TYR A 89 -2.08 -5.91 -2.76
N ALA A 90 -2.46 -6.90 -1.96
CA ALA A 90 -3.75 -7.56 -2.07
C ALA A 90 -4.53 -7.42 -0.78
N TYR A 91 -5.85 -7.30 -0.91
CA TYR A 91 -6.78 -7.09 0.20
C TYR A 91 -7.89 -8.14 0.18
N GLN A 92 -8.44 -8.41 1.35
CA GLN A 92 -9.61 -9.26 1.50
C GLN A 92 -10.55 -8.69 2.56
N GLN A 93 -11.85 -8.87 2.37
CA GLN A 93 -12.84 -8.62 3.40
C GLN A 93 -12.74 -9.68 4.51
N ARG A 94 -12.64 -9.21 5.76
CA ARG A 94 -12.75 -10.04 6.96
C ARG A 94 -13.77 -9.47 7.93
N TYR A 95 -14.34 -10.33 8.74
CA TYR A 95 -15.29 -9.95 9.79
C TYR A 95 -14.63 -10.06 11.15
N ALA A 96 -14.81 -9.03 11.98
CA ALA A 96 -14.49 -9.12 13.39
C ALA A 96 -15.51 -10.02 14.10
N TYR A 97 -15.07 -10.71 15.15
CA TYR A 97 -15.91 -11.47 16.06
C TYR A 97 -15.70 -10.89 17.45
N VAL A 98 -16.70 -10.14 17.92
CA VAL A 98 -16.64 -9.37 19.17
C VAL A 98 -17.80 -9.74 20.09
N LYS A 99 -17.66 -9.43 21.38
CA LYS A 99 -18.72 -9.72 22.36
C LYS A 99 -19.89 -8.75 22.13
N GLY A 100 -21.06 -9.29 21.81
CA GLY A 100 -22.29 -8.52 21.64
C GLY A 100 -22.91 -8.10 22.99
N PRO A 101 -24.02 -7.32 22.97
CA PRO A 101 -24.68 -6.82 24.17
C PRO A 101 -25.14 -7.92 25.13
N ALA A 102 -25.51 -9.09 24.60
CA ALA A 102 -25.91 -10.27 25.39
C ALA A 102 -24.71 -11.05 25.98
N GLY A 103 -23.49 -10.54 25.81
CA GLY A 103 -22.28 -11.16 26.34
C GLY A 103 -21.78 -12.38 25.55
N THR A 104 -22.41 -12.71 24.42
CA THR A 104 -21.99 -13.80 23.55
C THR A 104 -21.10 -13.30 22.42
N LEU A 105 -20.22 -14.16 21.91
CA LEU A 105 -19.40 -13.86 20.74
C LEU A 105 -20.30 -13.75 19.50
N GLN A 106 -20.15 -12.67 18.75
CA GLN A 106 -20.95 -12.39 17.55
C GLN A 106 -20.07 -11.87 16.42
N GLN A 107 -20.39 -12.26 15.20
CA GLN A 107 -19.79 -11.69 14.00
C GLN A 107 -20.28 -10.24 13.83
N ALA A 108 -19.38 -9.33 13.49
CA ALA A 108 -19.73 -7.96 13.13
C ALA A 108 -20.63 -7.93 11.88
N ALA A 109 -21.54 -6.96 11.80
CA ALA A 109 -22.49 -6.88 10.71
C ALA A 109 -21.83 -6.53 9.35
N SER A 110 -20.76 -5.74 9.37
CA SER A 110 -20.03 -5.31 8.18
C SER A 110 -18.61 -5.88 8.17
N PRO A 111 -18.10 -6.33 7.00
CA PRO A 111 -16.71 -6.69 6.86
C PRO A 111 -15.82 -5.45 6.78
N VAL A 112 -14.53 -5.65 7.04
CA VAL A 112 -13.46 -4.66 6.86
C VAL A 112 -12.46 -5.21 5.85
N TRP A 113 -12.04 -4.37 4.90
CA TRP A 113 -10.94 -4.69 4.00
C TRP A 113 -9.61 -4.61 4.74
N VAL A 114 -8.90 -5.74 4.80
CA VAL A 114 -7.57 -5.81 5.40
C VAL A 114 -6.54 -6.25 4.35
N PRO A 115 -5.30 -5.73 4.39
CA PRO A 115 -4.24 -6.23 3.52
C PRO A 115 -3.95 -7.69 3.88
N VAL A 116 -3.93 -8.58 2.90
CA VAL A 116 -3.61 -10.01 3.12
C VAL A 116 -2.24 -10.37 2.58
N SER A 117 -1.73 -9.62 1.60
CA SER A 117 -0.36 -9.78 1.13
C SER A 117 0.23 -8.49 0.57
N GLU A 118 1.55 -8.40 0.65
CA GLU A 118 2.40 -7.44 -0.05
C GLU A 118 3.47 -8.25 -0.79
N THR A 119 3.62 -8.01 -2.09
CA THR A 119 4.69 -8.59 -2.91
C THR A 119 5.64 -7.49 -3.31
N LEU A 120 6.90 -7.62 -2.90
CA LEU A 120 7.99 -6.78 -3.38
C LEU A 120 8.71 -7.51 -4.52
N CYS A 121 8.79 -6.85 -5.67
CA CYS A 121 9.34 -7.40 -6.91
C CYS A 121 9.93 -6.26 -7.76
N GLN A 122 10.29 -6.58 -9.00
CA GLN A 122 10.63 -5.58 -10.01
C GLN A 122 9.74 -5.76 -11.25
N THR A 123 9.55 -4.70 -12.02
CA THR A 123 8.92 -4.78 -13.34
C THR A 123 9.87 -5.38 -14.37
N ALA A 124 9.34 -5.85 -15.51
CA ALA A 124 10.19 -6.16 -16.66
C ALA A 124 10.94 -4.91 -17.13
N ALA A 125 12.18 -5.07 -17.62
CA ALA A 125 12.97 -3.96 -18.15
C ALA A 125 12.21 -3.20 -19.24
N GLY A 126 12.24 -1.86 -19.18
CA GLY A 126 11.52 -0.98 -20.09
C GLY A 126 9.99 -0.95 -19.91
N SER A 127 9.42 -1.73 -19.00
CA SER A 127 7.98 -1.73 -18.74
C SER A 127 7.57 -0.55 -17.85
N SER A 128 6.47 0.10 -18.24
CA SER A 128 5.73 1.06 -17.40
C SER A 128 4.49 0.44 -16.75
N ALA A 129 4.21 -0.85 -16.99
CA ALA A 129 3.09 -1.54 -16.39
C ALA A 129 3.47 -1.99 -14.96
N PRO A 130 2.60 -1.76 -13.95
CA PRO A 130 2.87 -2.14 -12.56
C PRO A 130 2.59 -3.64 -12.35
N VAL A 131 3.34 -4.48 -13.06
CA VAL A 131 3.25 -5.94 -13.01
C VAL A 131 4.62 -6.50 -12.66
N CYS A 132 4.66 -7.43 -11.71
CA CYS A 132 5.90 -8.13 -11.34
C CYS A 132 6.42 -8.95 -12.52
N ASP A 133 7.73 -8.88 -12.76
CA ASP A 133 8.43 -9.78 -13.66
C ASP A 133 8.55 -11.17 -13.00
N SER A 134 7.87 -12.16 -13.58
CA SER A 134 7.87 -13.54 -13.09
C SER A 134 9.22 -14.24 -13.21
N ALA A 135 10.18 -13.69 -13.96
CA ALA A 135 11.53 -14.21 -14.08
C ALA A 135 12.47 -13.73 -12.96
N THR A 136 12.04 -12.78 -12.12
CA THR A 136 12.87 -12.19 -11.06
C THR A 136 12.44 -12.68 -9.67
N PRO A 137 13.37 -12.78 -8.71
CA PRO A 137 13.01 -13.11 -7.34
C PRO A 137 12.05 -12.07 -6.76
N SER A 138 11.11 -12.54 -5.94
CA SER A 138 10.17 -11.69 -5.23
C SER A 138 10.13 -12.07 -3.75
N MET A 139 9.74 -11.10 -2.94
CA MET A 139 9.55 -11.26 -1.50
C MET A 139 8.06 -11.05 -1.22
N ILE A 140 7.40 -12.09 -0.71
CA ILE A 140 5.98 -12.06 -0.41
C ILE A 140 5.83 -11.97 1.11
N THR A 141 5.20 -10.90 1.57
CA THR A 141 4.73 -10.77 2.94
C THR A 141 3.25 -11.13 2.98
N THR A 142 2.87 -12.09 3.81
CA THR A 142 1.48 -12.44 4.12
C THR A 142 1.11 -11.94 5.51
N TYR A 143 -0.09 -11.37 5.63
CA TYR A 143 -0.63 -10.83 6.87
C TYR A 143 -1.70 -11.76 7.42
N GLU A 144 -1.52 -12.19 8.67
CA GLU A 144 -2.38 -13.14 9.36
C GLU A 144 -3.23 -12.42 10.40
N TYR A 145 -4.53 -12.68 10.39
CA TYR A 145 -5.51 -12.15 11.35
C TYR A 145 -6.26 -13.30 12.02
N GLY A 146 -7.04 -12.97 13.05
CA GLY A 146 -7.88 -13.94 13.76
C GLY A 146 -8.79 -14.77 12.84
N ALA A 147 -9.04 -16.02 13.23
CA ALA A 147 -9.90 -16.93 12.50
C ALA A 147 -11.38 -16.63 12.75
N ASN A 148 -12.22 -16.93 11.75
CA ASN A 148 -13.67 -16.81 11.86
C ASN A 148 -14.22 -17.67 13.00
N GLY A 149 -15.21 -17.17 13.74
CA GLY A 149 -15.86 -17.90 14.84
C GLY A 149 -15.10 -17.84 16.17
N THR A 150 -13.91 -17.23 16.19
CA THR A 150 -13.11 -16.97 17.40
C THR A 150 -13.02 -15.49 17.68
N ALA A 151 -12.93 -15.11 18.96
CA ALA A 151 -12.81 -13.71 19.35
C ALA A 151 -11.63 -13.03 18.62
N ASN A 152 -11.95 -12.02 17.82
CA ASN A 152 -10.96 -11.24 17.10
C ASN A 152 -11.54 -9.88 16.69
N ASN A 153 -10.72 -8.85 16.82
CA ASN A 153 -10.98 -7.46 16.43
C ASN A 153 -10.22 -7.09 15.15
N LEU A 154 -9.79 -8.09 14.37
CA LEU A 154 -8.97 -7.94 13.17
C LEU A 154 -7.63 -7.23 13.40
N PHE A 155 -7.07 -7.28 14.61
CA PHE A 155 -5.67 -6.93 14.81
C PHE A 155 -4.75 -7.94 14.13
N LEU A 156 -3.65 -7.44 13.58
CA LEU A 156 -2.67 -8.25 12.87
C LEU A 156 -2.03 -9.23 13.86
N LYS A 157 -2.22 -10.53 13.69
CA LYS A 157 -1.63 -11.53 14.58
C LYS A 157 -0.26 -12.01 14.12
N GLY A 158 -0.05 -12.03 12.81
CA GLY A 158 1.16 -12.58 12.21
C GLY A 158 1.57 -11.88 10.94
N LYS A 159 2.87 -11.80 10.71
CA LYS A 159 3.48 -11.38 9.46
C LYS A 159 4.42 -12.49 9.02
N VAL A 160 4.19 -13.04 7.84
CA VAL A 160 5.02 -14.10 7.26
C VAL A 160 5.74 -13.55 6.04
N VAL A 161 7.05 -13.42 6.13
CA VAL A 161 7.89 -12.99 5.02
C VAL A 161 8.45 -14.23 4.36
N THR A 162 8.17 -14.40 3.07
CA THR A 162 8.67 -15.52 2.25
C THR A 162 9.52 -15.00 1.11
N ALA A 163 10.76 -15.48 1.03
CA ALA A 163 11.70 -15.20 -0.06
C ALA A 163 12.61 -16.42 -0.24
N ASP A 164 12.98 -16.74 -1.48
CA ASP A 164 13.90 -17.84 -1.81
C ASP A 164 13.50 -19.20 -1.18
N GLY A 165 12.19 -19.46 -1.06
CA GLY A 165 11.65 -20.68 -0.45
C GLY A 165 11.72 -20.74 1.08
N ILE A 166 12.22 -19.68 1.73
CA ILE A 166 12.29 -19.57 3.19
C ILE A 166 11.17 -18.65 3.68
N SER A 167 10.41 -19.11 4.68
CA SER A 167 9.38 -18.31 5.34
C SER A 167 9.77 -18.01 6.78
N LEU A 168 9.83 -16.72 7.13
CA LEU A 168 10.05 -16.24 8.48
C LEU A 168 8.79 -15.57 9.00
N ARG A 169 8.31 -16.06 10.14
CA ARG A 169 7.10 -15.56 10.79
C ARG A 169 7.45 -14.71 12.01
N THR A 170 6.75 -13.59 12.13
CA THR A 170 6.71 -12.71 13.29
C THR A 170 5.27 -12.67 13.81
N CYS A 171 5.07 -12.96 15.09
CA CYS A 171 3.76 -12.90 15.74
C CYS A 171 3.65 -11.67 16.64
N TYR A 172 2.42 -11.18 16.76
CA TYR A 172 2.07 -9.99 17.51
C TYR A 172 0.95 -10.32 18.50
N GLY A 173 1.21 -10.06 19.78
CA GLY A 173 0.17 -10.06 20.82
C GLY A 173 -0.37 -8.66 21.04
N HIS A 174 -1.67 -8.55 21.26
CA HIS A 174 -2.36 -7.28 21.51
C HIS A 174 -3.11 -7.31 22.82
N ASP A 175 -3.24 -6.15 23.47
CA ASP A 175 -4.22 -5.96 24.52
C ASP A 175 -5.62 -5.72 23.93
N ASP A 176 -6.61 -5.54 24.81
CA ASP A 176 -8.00 -5.30 24.43
C ASP A 176 -8.20 -3.99 23.65
N PHE A 177 -7.22 -3.07 23.68
CA PHE A 177 -7.26 -1.77 22.99
C PHE A 177 -6.48 -1.77 21.67
N GLY A 178 -5.72 -2.84 21.39
CA GLY A 178 -4.89 -2.96 20.19
C GLY A 178 -3.48 -2.44 20.34
N ASN A 179 -3.02 -2.19 21.56
CA ASN A 179 -1.61 -1.93 21.80
C ASN A 179 -0.83 -3.25 21.71
N VAL A 180 0.34 -3.21 21.10
CA VAL A 180 1.22 -4.38 20.97
C VAL A 180 1.82 -4.72 22.34
N LEU A 181 1.50 -5.90 22.86
CA LEU A 181 2.04 -6.44 24.10
C LEU A 181 3.36 -7.18 23.90
N PHE A 182 3.48 -7.91 22.79
CA PHE A 182 4.71 -8.62 22.46
C PHE A 182 4.87 -8.76 20.94
N VAL A 183 6.13 -8.94 20.54
CA VAL A 183 6.52 -9.27 19.17
C VAL A 183 7.54 -10.41 19.25
N THR A 184 7.32 -11.48 18.50
CA THR A 184 8.32 -12.57 18.41
C THR A 184 9.44 -12.20 17.45
N THR A 185 10.59 -12.85 17.54
CA THR A 185 11.61 -12.73 16.50
C THR A 185 11.17 -13.44 15.21
N PRO A 186 11.60 -12.96 14.03
CA PRO A 186 11.38 -13.67 12.78
C PRO A 186 11.99 -15.07 12.84
N GLY A 187 11.19 -16.11 12.58
CA GLY A 187 11.70 -17.48 12.54
C GLY A 187 11.75 -18.20 13.89
N ALA A 188 10.96 -17.78 14.87
CA ALA A 188 10.79 -18.48 16.16
C ALA A 188 10.19 -19.92 16.05
N GLY A 189 10.16 -20.52 14.85
CA GLY A 189 9.66 -21.88 14.60
C GLY A 189 8.16 -22.08 14.78
N GLN A 190 7.38 -21.02 14.95
CA GLN A 190 5.95 -21.13 15.27
C GLN A 190 5.09 -21.38 14.02
N GLY A 191 4.40 -22.52 14.01
CA GLY A 191 3.46 -22.92 12.95
C GLY A 191 2.16 -22.12 12.89
N ALA A 192 1.86 -21.29 13.89
CA ALA A 192 0.75 -20.31 13.91
C ALA A 192 1.00 -19.22 14.97
N CYS A 193 0.40 -18.03 14.79
CA CYS A 193 0.35 -17.00 15.83
C CYS A 193 -0.88 -17.19 16.73
N GLN A 194 -0.63 -17.40 18.03
CA GLN A 194 -1.67 -17.62 19.03
C GLN A 194 -2.45 -16.36 19.37
#